data_AF-A0AAV6AU22-F1
#
_entry.id   AF-A0AAV6AU22-F1
#
_cell.length_a   1.000
_cell.length_b   1.000
_cell.length_c   1.000
_cell.angle_alpha   90.00
_cell.angle_beta   90.00
_cell.angle_gamma   90.00
#
_symmetry.space_group_name_H-M   'P 1'
#
loop_
_entity.id
_entity.type
_entity.pdbx_description
1 polymer ?
#
loop_
_entity_poly.entity_id
_entity_poly.type
_entity_poly.pdbx_seq_one_letter_code
_entity_poly.pdbx_strand_id
1 'polypeptide(L)'
;MQAVPPSSFLLRSIVLATLGLLPLGLMAASAQTSRNRPPAPADANRPASPPANLDMLKERDEELEKLRAEQRRILENEAKLKREIESIGDDRRKFNQQIIETAARVVDVEERAARTQERLDVLDDKEQALRSSLQERRGLIAEVLAALQRIGRQTPPALMIRAEDALQSVRSAMMLGAVLPEMRHQAEVLATDLAELVRLRTQIADERSRLARDLLVLVDERQRLSLFIDERQKRLAEAERTLGEERQHA
;
A
#
# COMPACT_ATOMS: atom_id res chain seq x y z
N MET A 1 -27.22 20.20 -14.99
CA MET A 1 -27.52 18.78 -14.74
C MET A 1 -26.66 17.96 -15.69
N GLN A 2 -25.51 17.46 -15.21
CA GLN A 2 -24.68 16.51 -15.94
C GLN A 2 -24.42 15.36 -14.98
N ALA A 3 -24.97 14.19 -15.30
CA ALA A 3 -24.79 12.96 -14.58
C ALA A 3 -23.47 12.31 -15.04
N VAL A 4 -22.56 12.10 -14.09
CA VAL A 4 -21.32 11.34 -14.28
C VAL A 4 -21.61 9.89 -13.85
N PRO A 5 -21.37 8.87 -14.70
CA PRO A 5 -21.59 7.48 -14.32
C PRO A 5 -20.41 6.92 -13.50
N PRO A 6 -20.66 6.01 -12.53
CA PRO A 6 -19.58 5.31 -11.83
C PRO A 6 -19.03 4.17 -12.71
N SER A 7 -17.75 4.27 -13.06
CA SER A 7 -16.99 3.24 -13.75
C SER A 7 -16.60 2.10 -12.80
N SER A 8 -17.26 0.97 -12.97
CA SER A 8 -16.92 -0.31 -12.34
C SER A 8 -15.62 -0.88 -12.94
N PHE A 9 -14.53 -0.79 -12.18
CA PHE A 9 -13.25 -1.46 -12.48
C PHE A 9 -13.03 -2.59 -11.49
N LEU A 10 -13.32 -3.84 -11.84
CA LEU A 10 -12.73 -5.01 -11.17
C LEU A 10 -12.66 -6.20 -12.15
N LEU A 11 -11.61 -7.01 -11.96
CA LEU A 11 -11.27 -8.29 -12.58
C LEU A 11 -10.38 -8.25 -13.83
N ARG A 12 -9.10 -7.90 -13.61
CA ARG A 12 -7.98 -8.46 -14.39
C ARG A 12 -7.39 -9.65 -13.62
N SER A 13 -7.73 -10.85 -14.05
CA SER A 13 -7.09 -12.10 -13.64
C SER A 13 -5.73 -12.23 -14.34
N ILE A 14 -4.65 -12.37 -13.57
CA ILE A 14 -3.29 -12.62 -14.08
C ILE A 14 -2.91 -14.08 -13.82
N VAL A 15 -2.77 -14.81 -14.94
CA VAL A 15 -1.66 -15.70 -15.34
C VAL A 15 -1.10 -16.68 -14.30
N LEU A 16 -1.33 -17.98 -14.54
CA LEU A 16 -0.42 -19.05 -14.15
C LEU A 16 0.05 -19.78 -15.42
N ALA A 17 1.16 -19.31 -15.99
CA ALA A 17 1.83 -19.96 -17.11
C ALA A 17 2.79 -21.02 -16.54
N THR A 18 2.43 -22.29 -16.71
CA THR A 18 3.26 -23.46 -16.42
C THR A 18 4.20 -23.71 -17.60
N LEU A 19 5.49 -23.45 -17.44
CA LEU A 19 6.52 -23.93 -18.38
C LEU A 19 7.38 -24.97 -17.67
N GLY A 20 7.01 -26.23 -17.87
CA GLY A 20 7.76 -27.40 -17.43
C GLY A 20 8.98 -27.63 -18.32
N LEU A 21 10.14 -27.72 -17.67
CA LEU A 21 11.46 -27.95 -18.22
C LEU A 21 11.58 -29.36 -18.83
N LEU A 22 11.99 -29.47 -20.09
CA LEU A 22 12.48 -30.70 -20.71
C LEU A 22 13.87 -31.08 -20.19
N PRO A 23 14.20 -32.37 -19.96
CA PRO A 23 15.57 -32.84 -19.86
C PRO A 23 16.05 -33.36 -21.22
N LEU A 24 17.06 -32.70 -21.81
CA LEU A 24 17.81 -33.19 -22.97
C LEU A 24 19.08 -33.89 -22.48
N GLY A 25 19.00 -35.21 -22.27
CA GLY A 25 20.14 -36.06 -21.92
C GLY A 25 20.53 -36.93 -23.12
N LEU A 26 21.57 -36.51 -23.84
CA LEU A 26 22.08 -37.15 -25.05
C LEU A 26 23.07 -38.29 -24.69
N MET A 27 22.72 -39.51 -25.11
CA MET A 27 23.59 -40.58 -25.64
C MET A 27 24.99 -40.79 -25.02
N ALA A 28 25.11 -41.80 -24.15
CA ALA A 28 26.36 -42.51 -23.90
C ALA A 28 26.44 -43.73 -24.84
N ALA A 29 27.24 -43.60 -25.90
CA ALA A 29 27.51 -44.69 -26.84
C ALA A 29 28.38 -45.76 -26.19
N SER A 30 27.83 -46.97 -26.14
CA SER A 30 28.53 -48.21 -25.80
C SER A 30 29.51 -48.59 -26.91
N ALA A 31 30.81 -48.62 -26.60
CA ALA A 31 31.81 -49.33 -27.39
C ALA A 31 32.41 -50.45 -26.54
N GLN A 32 31.82 -51.64 -26.66
CA GLN A 32 32.51 -52.89 -26.34
C GLN A 32 33.59 -53.13 -27.38
N THR A 33 34.83 -53.34 -26.94
CA THR A 33 35.76 -54.23 -27.64
C THR A 33 36.67 -54.85 -26.58
N SER A 34 36.25 -56.02 -26.10
CA SER A 34 37.16 -56.99 -25.50
C SER A 34 37.90 -57.67 -26.65
N ARG A 35 39.22 -57.48 -26.71
CA ARG A 35 40.11 -58.29 -27.55
C ARG A 35 41.31 -58.73 -26.71
N ASN A 36 41.23 -60.00 -26.33
CA ASN A 36 42.33 -60.85 -25.85
C ASN A 36 43.60 -60.66 -26.70
N ARG A 37 44.76 -60.52 -26.05
CA ARG A 37 46.08 -60.87 -26.61
C ARG A 37 47.01 -61.40 -25.51
N PRO A 38 47.83 -62.46 -25.77
CA PRO A 38 48.53 -63.27 -24.77
C PRO A 38 49.82 -62.66 -24.22
N PRO A 39 50.40 -63.22 -23.12
CA PRO A 39 51.65 -62.73 -22.55
C PRO A 39 52.85 -63.20 -23.39
N ALA A 40 53.75 -62.27 -23.71
CA ALA A 40 55.05 -62.50 -24.31
C ALA A 40 56.09 -61.65 -23.56
N PRO A 41 57.38 -61.98 -23.68
CA PRO A 41 58.30 -62.14 -22.55
C PRO A 41 58.86 -60.83 -22.01
N ALA A 42 59.39 -60.93 -20.79
CA ALA A 42 60.25 -59.92 -20.20
C ALA A 42 61.54 -59.79 -21.03
N ASP A 43 61.54 -58.89 -22.00
CA ASP A 43 62.77 -58.38 -22.59
C ASP A 43 63.40 -57.40 -21.60
N ALA A 44 64.46 -57.90 -20.97
CA ALA A 44 65.48 -57.10 -20.32
C ALA A 44 66.19 -56.24 -21.37
N ASN A 45 65.58 -55.11 -21.73
CA ASN A 45 66.32 -54.01 -22.35
C ASN A 45 65.71 -52.69 -21.89
N ARG A 46 66.09 -52.29 -20.68
CA ARG A 46 65.98 -50.90 -20.23
C ARG A 46 66.94 -50.09 -21.10
N PRO A 47 66.50 -49.20 -22.01
CA PRO A 47 67.35 -48.08 -22.32
C PRO A 47 67.50 -47.31 -21.01
N ALA A 48 68.75 -47.21 -20.56
CA ALA A 48 69.14 -46.34 -19.47
C ALA A 48 68.48 -44.99 -19.70
N SER A 49 67.74 -44.50 -18.71
CA SER A 49 67.33 -43.10 -18.66
C SER A 49 68.57 -42.26 -18.94
N PRO A 50 68.56 -41.38 -19.96
CA PRO A 50 69.67 -40.46 -20.17
C PRO A 50 69.88 -39.68 -18.87
N PRO A 51 71.11 -39.23 -18.54
CA PRO A 51 71.30 -38.35 -17.41
C PRO A 51 70.34 -37.19 -17.60
N ALA A 52 69.41 -37.02 -16.65
CA ALA A 52 68.43 -35.97 -16.75
C ALA A 52 69.22 -34.66 -16.78
N ASN A 53 69.27 -34.03 -17.95
CA ASN A 53 69.94 -32.75 -18.11
C ASN A 53 69.31 -31.81 -17.07
N LEU A 54 70.12 -31.31 -16.14
CA LEU A 54 69.68 -30.44 -15.05
C LEU A 54 68.81 -29.28 -15.55
N ASP A 55 69.03 -28.85 -16.79
CA ASP A 55 68.28 -27.77 -17.42
C ASP A 55 66.87 -28.18 -17.86
N MET A 56 66.66 -29.44 -18.31
CA MET A 56 65.31 -29.95 -18.60
C MET A 56 64.45 -30.17 -17.35
N LEU A 57 65.09 -30.50 -16.20
CA LEU A 57 64.40 -30.55 -14.92
C LEU A 57 63.98 -29.16 -14.45
N LYS A 58 64.86 -28.16 -14.56
CA LYS A 58 64.55 -26.76 -14.22
C LYS A 58 63.39 -26.21 -15.06
N GLU A 59 63.38 -26.46 -16.38
CA GLU A 59 62.27 -26.03 -17.26
C GLU A 59 60.93 -26.64 -16.85
N ARG A 60 60.93 -27.92 -16.47
CA ARG A 60 59.72 -28.60 -15.97
C ARG A 60 59.28 -28.08 -14.61
N ASP A 61 60.22 -27.78 -13.73
CA ASP A 61 59.94 -27.17 -12.43
C ASP A 61 59.32 -25.77 -12.60
N GLU A 62 59.83 -24.96 -13.54
CA GLU A 62 59.25 -23.64 -13.88
C GLU A 62 57.85 -23.75 -14.49
N GLU A 63 57.60 -24.75 -15.34
CA GLU A 63 56.29 -25.03 -15.95
C GLU A 63 55.27 -25.48 -14.89
N LEU A 64 55.68 -26.34 -13.95
CA LEU A 64 54.84 -26.74 -12.81
C LEU A 64 54.53 -25.58 -11.88
N GLU A 65 55.49 -24.69 -11.60
CA GLU A 65 55.24 -23.49 -10.80
C GLU A 65 54.27 -22.52 -11.50
N LYS A 66 54.37 -22.36 -12.83
CA LYS A 66 53.40 -21.59 -13.62
C LYS A 66 51.99 -22.18 -13.53
N LEU A 67 51.83 -23.49 -13.74
CA LEU A 67 50.53 -24.16 -13.61
C LEU A 67 49.97 -24.05 -12.18
N ARG A 68 50.81 -24.21 -11.14
CA ARG A 68 50.40 -24.03 -9.75
C ARG A 68 49.95 -22.59 -9.48
N ALA A 69 50.64 -21.59 -10.03
CA ALA A 69 50.25 -20.20 -9.92
C ALA A 69 48.93 -19.91 -10.64
N GLU A 70 48.70 -20.49 -11.82
CA GLU A 70 47.43 -20.40 -12.55
C GLU A 70 46.29 -21.08 -11.77
N GLN A 71 46.52 -22.27 -11.23
CA GLN A 71 45.52 -22.97 -10.42
C GLN A 71 45.15 -22.16 -9.17
N ARG A 72 46.14 -21.56 -8.48
CA ARG A 72 45.88 -20.66 -7.34
C ARG A 72 45.04 -19.45 -7.78
N ARG A 73 45.36 -18.84 -8.92
CA ARG A 73 44.58 -17.71 -9.48
C ARG A 73 43.14 -18.12 -9.81
N ILE A 74 42.92 -19.30 -10.40
CA ILE A 74 41.57 -19.81 -10.69
C ILE A 74 40.80 -20.01 -9.39
N LEU A 75 41.39 -20.65 -8.38
CA LEU A 75 40.74 -20.88 -7.08
C LEU A 75 40.42 -19.56 -6.36
N GLU A 76 41.31 -18.58 -6.41
CA GLU A 76 41.05 -17.24 -5.87
C GLU A 76 39.92 -16.53 -6.61
N ASN A 77 39.87 -16.64 -7.94
CA ASN A 77 38.81 -16.07 -8.76
C ASN A 77 37.47 -16.77 -8.48
N GLU A 78 37.44 -18.10 -8.42
CA GLU A 78 36.25 -18.86 -8.02
C GLU A 78 35.74 -18.44 -6.64
N ALA A 79 36.65 -18.27 -5.66
CA ALA A 79 36.28 -17.81 -4.33
C ALA A 79 35.72 -16.38 -4.35
N LYS A 80 36.27 -15.49 -5.17
CA LYS A 80 35.75 -14.12 -5.38
C LYS A 80 34.36 -14.14 -6.03
N LEU A 81 34.19 -14.88 -7.12
CA LEU A 81 32.90 -15.02 -7.82
C LEU A 81 31.84 -15.61 -6.89
N LYS A 82 32.17 -16.63 -6.08
CA LYS A 82 31.23 -17.20 -5.11
C LYS A 82 30.74 -16.18 -4.09
N ARG A 83 31.65 -15.35 -3.55
CA ARG A 83 31.27 -14.26 -2.63
C ARG A 83 30.41 -13.19 -3.30
N GLU A 84 30.73 -12.83 -4.54
CA GLU A 84 29.96 -11.86 -5.30
C GLU A 84 28.54 -12.36 -5.58
N ILE A 85 28.39 -13.61 -6.00
CA ILE A 85 27.09 -14.28 -6.19
C ILE A 85 26.28 -14.28 -4.89
N GLU A 86 26.91 -14.59 -3.76
CA GLU A 86 26.25 -14.55 -2.44
C GLU A 86 25.77 -13.14 -2.09
N SER A 87 26.63 -12.12 -2.26
CA SER A 87 26.25 -10.72 -2.00
C SER A 87 25.11 -10.23 -2.91
N ILE A 88 25.13 -10.59 -4.21
CA ILE A 88 24.05 -10.27 -5.15
C ILE A 88 22.77 -10.98 -4.73
N GLY A 89 22.87 -12.23 -4.27
CA GLY A 89 21.73 -12.99 -3.73
C GLY A 89 21.11 -12.31 -2.50
N ASP A 90 21.93 -11.84 -1.57
CA ASP A 90 21.49 -11.08 -0.39
C ASP A 90 20.81 -9.78 -0.75
N ASP A 91 21.40 -9.00 -1.66
CA ASP A 91 20.85 -7.72 -2.09
C ASP A 91 19.53 -7.90 -2.82
N ARG A 92 19.40 -8.94 -3.66
CA ARG A 92 18.12 -9.30 -4.30
C ARG A 92 17.06 -9.68 -3.28
N ARG A 93 17.42 -10.43 -2.23
CA ARG A 93 16.49 -10.79 -1.15
C ARG A 93 16.02 -9.55 -0.39
N LYS A 94 16.94 -8.70 0.04
CA LYS A 94 16.62 -7.43 0.74
C LYS A 94 15.77 -6.51 -0.11
N PHE A 95 16.09 -6.34 -1.39
CA PHE A 95 15.35 -5.50 -2.30
C PHE A 95 13.92 -6.00 -2.54
N ASN A 96 13.75 -7.32 -2.76
CA ASN A 96 12.42 -7.91 -2.87
C ASN A 96 11.61 -7.75 -1.58
N GLN A 97 12.26 -7.89 -0.42
CA GLN A 97 11.62 -7.64 0.87
C GLN A 97 11.16 -6.18 0.99
N GLN A 98 11.98 -5.21 0.60
CA GLN A 98 11.60 -3.79 0.59
C GLN A 98 10.40 -3.50 -0.33
N ILE A 99 10.32 -4.15 -1.50
CA ILE A 99 9.16 -4.05 -2.39
C ILE A 99 7.90 -4.58 -1.70
N ILE A 100 7.99 -5.78 -1.11
CA ILE A 100 6.85 -6.42 -0.43
C ILE A 100 6.39 -5.57 0.75
N GLU A 101 7.31 -5.07 1.58
CA GLU A 101 7.01 -4.20 2.72
C GLU A 101 6.37 -2.88 2.28
N THR A 102 6.85 -2.28 1.19
CA THR A 102 6.27 -1.04 0.63
C THR A 102 4.87 -1.31 0.08
N ALA A 103 4.67 -2.41 -0.64
CA ALA A 103 3.36 -2.82 -1.12
C ALA A 103 2.37 -3.11 0.03
N ALA A 104 2.83 -3.76 1.11
CA ALA A 104 2.04 -3.97 2.30
C ALA A 104 1.65 -2.63 2.96
N ARG A 105 2.60 -1.68 3.09
CA ARG A 105 2.31 -0.33 3.59
C ARG A 105 1.25 0.40 2.75
N VAL A 106 1.31 0.30 1.42
CA VAL A 106 0.29 0.87 0.53
C VAL A 106 -1.10 0.31 0.87
N VAL A 107 -1.23 -1.01 0.96
CA VAL A 107 -2.51 -1.67 1.29
C VAL A 107 -3.01 -1.25 2.68
N ASP A 108 -2.13 -1.21 3.68
CA ASP A 108 -2.48 -0.81 5.03
C ASP A 108 -2.97 0.65 5.09
N VAL A 109 -2.34 1.56 4.34
CA VAL A 109 -2.76 2.97 4.26
C VAL A 109 -4.11 3.08 3.55
N GLU A 110 -4.32 2.34 2.47
CA GLU A 110 -5.60 2.29 1.74
C GLU A 110 -6.74 1.79 2.64
N GLU A 111 -6.49 0.74 3.41
CA GLU A 111 -7.50 0.22 4.35
C GLU A 111 -7.82 1.24 5.45
N ARG A 112 -6.81 1.91 6.01
CA ARG A 112 -7.03 2.99 6.99
C ARG A 112 -7.81 4.16 6.39
N ALA A 113 -7.49 4.56 5.16
CA ALA A 113 -8.21 5.62 4.46
C ALA A 113 -9.67 5.22 4.21
N ALA A 114 -9.93 3.98 3.79
CA ALA A 114 -11.28 3.46 3.58
C ALA A 114 -12.10 3.44 4.87
N ARG A 115 -11.53 2.96 5.99
CA ARG A 115 -12.19 3.00 7.31
C ARG A 115 -12.45 4.43 7.78
N THR A 116 -11.55 5.37 7.48
CA THR A 116 -11.74 6.79 7.81
C THR A 116 -12.87 7.40 6.97
N GLN A 117 -12.96 7.04 5.69
CA GLN A 117 -14.05 7.46 4.81
C GLN A 117 -15.41 6.93 5.30
N GLU A 118 -15.51 5.65 5.65
CA GLU A 118 -16.75 5.08 6.21
C GLU A 118 -17.20 5.81 7.49
N ARG A 119 -16.25 6.12 8.37
CA ARG A 119 -16.54 6.90 9.58
C ARG A 119 -16.97 8.32 9.27
N LEU A 120 -16.39 8.95 8.25
CA LEU A 120 -16.80 10.28 7.77
C LEU A 120 -18.22 10.26 7.23
N ASP A 121 -18.59 9.26 6.43
CA ASP A 121 -19.94 9.15 5.88
C ASP A 121 -20.99 9.07 7.00
N VAL A 122 -20.73 8.25 8.02
CA VAL A 122 -21.61 8.15 9.20
C VAL A 122 -21.70 9.46 9.99
N LEU A 123 -20.60 10.22 10.09
CA LEU A 123 -20.59 11.51 10.79
C LEU A 123 -21.31 12.60 9.98
N ASP A 124 -21.10 12.64 8.66
CA ASP A 124 -21.74 13.58 7.75
C ASP A 124 -23.27 13.35 7.72
N ASP A 125 -23.73 12.09 7.73
CA ASP A 125 -25.14 11.73 7.86
C ASP A 125 -25.75 12.24 9.18
N LYS A 126 -25.03 12.08 10.30
CA LYS A 126 -25.46 12.61 11.61
C LYS A 126 -25.52 14.13 11.61
N GLU A 127 -24.51 14.80 11.06
CA GLU A 127 -24.51 16.27 10.95
C GLU A 127 -25.71 16.75 10.13
N GLN A 128 -25.98 16.10 9.00
CA GLN A 128 -27.06 16.48 8.09
C GLN A 128 -28.45 16.25 8.73
N ALA A 129 -28.63 15.14 9.43
CA ALA A 129 -29.86 14.86 10.17
C ALA A 129 -30.11 15.92 11.26
N LEU A 130 -29.09 16.21 12.08
CA LEU A 130 -29.18 17.21 13.16
C LEU A 130 -29.40 18.62 12.61
N ARG A 131 -28.75 18.96 11.50
CA ARG A 131 -28.95 20.25 10.83
C ARG A 131 -30.38 20.41 10.31
N SER A 132 -30.96 19.33 9.78
CA SER A 132 -32.33 19.32 9.28
C SER A 132 -33.33 19.52 10.43
N SER A 133 -33.16 18.81 11.55
CA SER A 133 -34.02 18.99 12.74
C SER A 133 -33.91 20.40 13.33
N LEU A 134 -32.70 20.99 13.36
CA LEU A 134 -32.51 22.37 13.80
C LEU A 134 -33.20 23.38 12.88
N GLN A 135 -33.19 23.14 11.57
CA GLN A 135 -33.86 24.00 10.60
C GLN A 135 -35.40 23.92 10.73
N GLU A 136 -35.95 22.74 10.97
CA GLU A 136 -37.38 22.54 11.25
C GLU A 136 -37.79 23.28 12.54
N ARG A 137 -37.02 23.11 13.62
CA ARG A 137 -37.23 23.83 14.89
C ARG A 137 -37.18 25.34 14.71
N ARG A 138 -36.25 25.85 13.89
CA ARG A 138 -36.17 27.28 13.57
C ARG A 138 -37.44 27.79 12.87
N GLY A 139 -38.03 26.99 11.98
CA GLY A 139 -39.32 27.29 11.35
C GLY A 139 -40.45 27.38 12.39
N LEU A 140 -40.56 26.39 13.26
CA LEU A 140 -41.54 26.38 14.34
C LEU A 140 -41.41 27.58 15.27
N ILE A 141 -40.18 27.94 15.67
CA ILE A 141 -39.93 29.13 16.50
C ILE A 141 -40.39 30.40 15.77
N ALA A 142 -40.13 30.52 14.47
CA ALA A 142 -40.59 31.68 13.69
C ALA A 142 -42.13 31.77 13.64
N GLU A 143 -42.82 30.64 13.50
CA GLU A 143 -44.29 30.57 13.53
C GLU A 143 -44.86 30.95 14.89
N VAL A 144 -44.28 30.43 15.97
CA VAL A 144 -44.68 30.75 17.35
C VAL A 144 -44.46 32.25 17.63
N LEU A 145 -43.31 32.80 17.26
CA LEU A 145 -43.02 34.22 17.41
C LEU A 145 -43.98 35.09 16.60
N ALA A 146 -44.32 34.68 15.37
CA ALA A 146 -45.32 35.37 14.56
C ALA A 146 -46.72 35.35 15.20
N ALA A 147 -47.12 34.21 15.79
CA ALA A 147 -48.38 34.08 16.51
C ALA A 147 -48.41 34.98 17.76
N LEU A 148 -47.33 35.01 18.55
CA LEU A 148 -47.21 35.88 19.73
C LEU A 148 -47.25 37.36 19.35
N GLN A 149 -46.55 37.76 18.29
CA GLN A 149 -46.58 39.14 17.81
C GLN A 149 -47.98 39.53 17.30
N ARG A 150 -48.71 38.59 16.67
CA ARG A 150 -50.09 38.83 16.22
C ARG A 150 -51.04 39.06 17.39
N ILE A 151 -50.93 38.25 18.45
CA ILE A 151 -51.72 38.38 19.69
C ILE A 151 -51.39 39.71 20.39
N GLY A 152 -50.10 40.06 20.51
CA GLY A 152 -49.67 41.31 21.15
C GLY A 152 -50.10 42.59 20.42
N ARG A 153 -50.46 42.48 19.12
CA ARG A 153 -50.97 43.59 18.30
C ARG A 153 -52.50 43.66 18.24
N GLN A 154 -53.21 42.70 18.83
CA GLN A 154 -54.68 42.63 18.90
C GLN A 154 -55.25 43.25 20.19
N THR A 155 -54.61 44.29 20.75
CA THR A 155 -55.17 45.02 21.89
C THR A 155 -56.43 45.79 21.45
N PRO A 156 -57.60 45.59 22.09
CA PRO A 156 -58.83 46.27 21.71
C PRO A 156 -58.65 47.80 21.72
N PRO A 157 -59.18 48.53 20.73
CA PRO A 157 -59.07 49.99 20.67
C PRO A 157 -59.69 50.62 21.94
N ALA A 158 -59.00 51.62 22.50
CA ALA A 158 -59.23 52.21 23.83
C ALA A 158 -60.58 52.93 24.03
N LEU A 159 -61.57 52.72 23.16
CA LEU A 159 -62.83 53.48 23.16
C LEU A 159 -64.01 52.80 23.87
N MET A 160 -63.88 51.57 24.40
CA MET A 160 -64.78 51.00 25.43
C MET A 160 -64.08 49.81 26.11
N ILE A 161 -63.39 50.04 27.22
CA ILE A 161 -62.81 48.96 28.04
C ILE A 161 -63.90 48.48 29.00
N ARG A 162 -64.30 47.20 28.89
CA ARG A 162 -65.18 46.57 29.87
C ARG A 162 -64.36 45.83 30.92
N ALA A 163 -64.90 45.65 32.14
CA ALA A 163 -64.24 44.88 33.20
C ALA A 163 -63.94 43.42 32.77
N GLU A 164 -64.74 42.91 31.84
CA GLU A 164 -64.56 41.60 31.21
C GLU A 164 -63.27 41.49 30.38
N ASP A 165 -62.80 42.57 29.71
CA ASP A 165 -61.60 42.56 28.87
C ASP A 165 -60.31 42.46 29.71
N ALA A 166 -60.30 43.06 30.90
CA ALA A 166 -59.19 42.96 31.84
C ALA A 166 -59.04 41.52 32.39
N LEU A 167 -60.17 40.88 32.72
CA LEU A 167 -60.21 39.48 33.19
C LEU A 167 -59.77 38.50 32.09
N GLN A 168 -60.15 38.78 30.84
CA GLN A 168 -59.71 38.01 29.67
C GLN A 168 -58.20 38.18 29.40
N SER A 169 -57.63 39.36 29.64
CA SER A 169 -56.20 39.63 29.55
C SER A 169 -55.37 38.94 30.65
N VAL A 170 -55.87 38.91 31.89
CA VAL A 170 -55.22 38.15 32.98
C VAL A 170 -55.24 36.64 32.70
N ARG A 171 -56.35 36.13 32.15
CA ARG A 171 -56.46 34.71 31.78
C ARG A 171 -55.51 34.34 30.65
N SER A 172 -55.37 35.18 29.61
CA SER A 172 -54.41 34.94 28.53
C SER A 172 -52.97 35.05 29.03
N ALA A 173 -52.67 35.99 29.93
CA ALA A 173 -51.36 36.11 30.58
C ALA A 173 -51.03 34.88 31.45
N MET A 174 -51.99 34.33 32.18
CA MET A 174 -51.81 33.08 32.94
C MET A 174 -51.57 31.88 32.02
N MET A 175 -52.30 31.77 30.90
CA MET A 175 -52.08 30.70 29.91
C MET A 175 -50.72 30.83 29.22
N LEU A 176 -50.26 32.05 28.93
CA LEU A 176 -48.90 32.32 28.45
C LEU A 176 -47.84 31.95 29.49
N GLY A 177 -48.08 32.27 30.76
CA GLY A 177 -47.21 31.91 31.89
C GLY A 177 -47.03 30.40 32.05
N ALA A 178 -48.04 29.60 31.68
CA ALA A 178 -47.96 28.13 31.71
C ALA A 178 -47.08 27.54 30.58
N VAL A 179 -46.89 28.26 29.47
CA VAL A 179 -46.09 27.80 28.30
C VAL A 179 -44.61 28.17 28.43
N LEU A 180 -44.27 29.19 29.24
CA LEU A 180 -42.88 29.64 29.44
C LEU A 180 -41.93 28.53 29.92
N PRO A 181 -42.28 27.68 30.92
CA PRO A 181 -41.40 26.61 31.37
C PRO A 181 -41.07 25.59 30.26
N GLU A 182 -42.06 25.22 29.45
CA GLU A 182 -41.86 24.32 28.31
C GLU A 182 -40.94 24.96 27.26
N MET A 183 -41.13 26.25 26.95
CA MET A 183 -40.24 26.99 26.03
C MET A 183 -38.81 27.08 26.55
N ARG A 184 -38.64 27.26 27.86
CA ARG A 184 -37.32 27.23 28.49
C ARG A 184 -36.67 25.85 28.34
N HIS A 185 -37.42 24.78 28.55
CA HIS A 185 -36.92 23.41 28.34
C HIS A 185 -36.50 23.17 26.88
N GLN A 186 -37.33 23.57 25.91
CA GLN A 186 -37.00 23.47 24.48
C GLN A 186 -35.76 24.30 24.10
N ALA A 187 -35.55 25.46 24.73
CA ALA A 187 -34.34 26.28 24.51
C ALA A 187 -33.08 25.62 25.09
N GLU A 188 -33.19 24.94 26.24
CA GLU A 188 -32.10 24.14 26.82
C GLU A 188 -31.73 22.97 25.89
N VAL A 189 -32.73 22.25 25.35
CA VAL A 189 -32.54 21.19 24.34
C VAL A 189 -31.89 21.74 23.06
N LEU A 190 -32.33 22.90 22.57
CA LEU A 190 -31.74 23.54 21.39
C LEU A 190 -30.27 23.91 21.63
N ALA A 191 -29.93 24.39 22.82
CA ALA A 191 -28.56 24.70 23.19
C ALA A 191 -27.68 23.43 23.21
N THR A 192 -28.21 22.31 23.71
CA THR A 192 -27.50 21.02 23.67
C THR A 192 -27.31 20.51 22.25
N ASP A 193 -28.33 20.57 21.40
CA ASP A 193 -28.28 20.14 20.00
C ASP A 193 -27.27 20.98 19.20
N LEU A 194 -27.22 22.30 19.43
CA LEU A 194 -26.22 23.18 18.79
C LEU A 194 -24.79 22.87 19.27
N ALA A 195 -24.61 22.57 20.55
CA ALA A 195 -23.33 22.13 21.08
C ALA A 195 -22.90 20.78 20.46
N GLU A 196 -23.83 19.86 20.27
CA GLU A 196 -23.58 18.60 19.56
C GLU A 196 -23.20 18.83 18.09
N LEU A 197 -23.88 19.74 17.38
CA LEU A 197 -23.54 20.10 16.01
C LEU A 197 -22.11 20.63 15.89
N VAL A 198 -21.70 21.51 16.81
CA VAL A 198 -20.32 22.02 16.85
C VAL A 198 -19.34 20.87 17.09
N ARG A 199 -19.64 19.96 18.02
CA ARG A 199 -18.79 18.78 18.28
C ARG A 199 -18.67 17.88 17.05
N LEU A 200 -19.78 17.56 16.38
CA LEU A 200 -19.78 16.75 15.16
C LEU A 200 -18.93 17.41 14.07
N ARG A 201 -19.08 18.72 13.85
CA ARG A 201 -18.24 19.46 12.89
C ARG A 201 -16.76 19.40 13.20
N THR A 202 -16.38 19.54 14.48
CA THR A 202 -14.98 19.41 14.87
C THR A 202 -14.46 17.99 14.62
N GLN A 203 -15.26 16.96 14.93
CA GLN A 203 -14.89 15.57 14.65
C GLN A 203 -14.75 15.30 13.15
N ILE A 204 -15.68 15.80 12.33
CA ILE A 204 -15.61 15.69 10.85
C ILE A 204 -14.35 16.39 10.33
N ALA A 205 -14.03 17.59 10.81
CA ALA A 205 -12.83 18.32 10.41
C ALA A 205 -11.55 17.55 10.78
N ASP A 206 -11.50 16.96 11.97
CA ASP A 206 -10.37 16.14 12.42
C ASP A 206 -10.21 14.87 11.59
N GLU A 207 -11.31 14.17 11.28
CA GLU A 207 -11.32 12.97 10.44
C GLU A 207 -10.94 13.29 8.99
N ARG A 208 -11.44 14.39 8.41
CA ARG A 208 -11.01 14.86 7.07
C ARG A 208 -9.52 15.20 7.06
N SER A 209 -9.00 15.79 8.14
CA SER A 209 -7.57 16.06 8.29
C SER A 209 -6.74 14.78 8.41
N ARG A 210 -7.27 13.73 9.07
CA ARG A 210 -6.64 12.39 9.12
C ARG A 210 -6.61 11.76 7.74
N LEU A 211 -7.75 11.75 7.04
CA LEU A 211 -7.84 11.22 5.69
C LEU A 211 -6.87 11.92 4.74
N ALA A 212 -6.78 13.25 4.79
CA ALA A 212 -5.84 14.00 3.96
C ALA A 212 -4.38 13.61 4.21
N ARG A 213 -4.00 13.37 5.48
CA ARG A 213 -2.66 12.86 5.82
C ARG A 213 -2.42 11.44 5.28
N ASP A 214 -3.38 10.54 5.44
CA ASP A 214 -3.28 9.18 4.94
C ASP A 214 -3.16 9.15 3.40
N LEU A 215 -3.90 10.01 2.69
CA LEU A 215 -3.79 10.14 1.24
C LEU A 215 -2.42 10.67 0.79
N LEU A 216 -1.82 11.61 1.53
CA LEU A 216 -0.46 12.07 1.24
C LEU A 216 0.57 10.95 1.42
N VAL A 217 0.47 10.17 2.50
CA VAL A 217 1.32 8.99 2.72
C VAL A 217 1.12 7.97 1.62
N LEU A 218 -0.12 7.74 1.18
CA LEU A 218 -0.44 6.80 0.11
C LEU A 218 0.24 7.19 -1.21
N VAL A 219 0.23 8.48 -1.56
CA VAL A 219 0.88 8.98 -2.77
C VAL A 219 2.40 8.73 -2.70
N ASP A 220 3.04 9.03 -1.57
CA ASP A 220 4.47 8.81 -1.38
C ASP A 220 4.85 7.32 -1.48
N GLU A 221 4.11 6.44 -0.80
CA GLU A 221 4.38 4.99 -0.83
C GLU A 221 4.12 4.39 -2.22
N ARG A 222 3.09 4.85 -2.94
CA ARG A 222 2.83 4.43 -4.34
C ARG A 222 3.94 4.88 -5.28
N GLN A 223 4.44 6.11 -5.12
CA GLN A 223 5.59 6.61 -5.90
C GLN A 223 6.85 5.82 -5.59
N ARG A 224 7.10 5.51 -4.32
CA ARG A 224 8.23 4.69 -3.91
C ARG A 224 8.15 3.28 -4.50
N LEU A 225 6.97 2.67 -4.47
CA LEU A 225 6.74 1.35 -5.04
C LEU A 225 6.96 1.35 -6.57
N SER A 226 6.50 2.38 -7.28
CA SER A 226 6.74 2.48 -8.73
C SER A 226 8.22 2.59 -9.05
N LEU A 227 8.98 3.39 -8.29
CA LEU A 227 10.43 3.50 -8.46
C LEU A 227 11.14 2.15 -8.25
N PHE A 228 10.75 1.38 -7.24
CA PHE A 228 11.33 0.06 -7.02
C PHE A 228 10.94 -0.95 -8.13
N ILE A 229 9.73 -0.88 -8.66
CA ILE A 229 9.31 -1.72 -9.78
C ILE A 229 10.09 -1.36 -11.05
N ASP A 230 10.27 -0.08 -11.33
CA ASP A 230 11.03 0.39 -12.50
C ASP A 230 12.51 -0.01 -12.39
N GLU A 231 13.12 0.14 -11.22
CA GLU A 231 14.49 -0.30 -10.97
C GLU A 231 14.63 -1.82 -11.14
N ARG A 232 13.67 -2.60 -10.64
CA ARG A 232 13.63 -4.05 -10.85
C ARG A 232 13.58 -4.40 -12.34
N GLN A 233 12.73 -3.74 -13.11
CA GLN A 233 12.59 -3.98 -14.54
C GLN A 233 13.88 -3.64 -15.30
N LYS A 234 14.54 -2.52 -14.97
CA LYS A 234 15.83 -2.15 -15.56
C LYS A 234 16.90 -3.20 -15.31
N ARG A 235 17.05 -3.64 -14.05
CA ARG A 235 18.02 -4.69 -13.69
C ARG A 235 17.74 -6.02 -14.39
N LEU A 236 16.47 -6.39 -14.57
CA LEU A 236 16.10 -7.59 -15.32
C LEU A 236 16.45 -7.46 -16.81
N ALA A 237 16.18 -6.32 -17.43
CA ALA A 237 16.52 -6.09 -18.84
C ALA A 237 18.03 -6.07 -19.08
N GLU A 238 18.82 -5.51 -18.16
CA GLU A 238 20.30 -5.55 -18.22
C GLU A 238 20.83 -6.98 -18.07
N ALA A 239 20.27 -7.78 -17.16
CA ALA A 239 20.61 -9.19 -17.02
C ALA A 239 20.26 -10.01 -18.28
N GLU A 240 19.12 -9.74 -18.91
CA GLU A 240 18.73 -10.42 -20.16
C GLU A 240 19.64 -10.04 -21.34
N ARG A 241 20.06 -8.76 -21.44
CA ARG A 241 20.99 -8.30 -22.48
C ARG A 241 22.37 -8.94 -22.35
N THR A 242 22.93 -8.93 -21.15
CA THR A 242 24.24 -9.54 -20.88
C THR A 242 24.25 -11.04 -21.19
N LEU A 243 23.21 -11.78 -20.77
CA LEU A 243 23.04 -13.19 -21.13
C LEU A 243 22.86 -13.41 -22.64
N GLY A 244 22.21 -12.48 -23.34
CA GLY A 244 22.06 -12.53 -24.79
C GLY A 244 23.37 -12.31 -25.54
N GLU A 245 24.18 -11.35 -25.10
CA GLU A 245 25.51 -11.06 -25.64
C GLU A 245 26.47 -12.23 -25.42
N GLU A 246 26.51 -12.80 -24.20
CA GLU A 246 27.32 -14.00 -23.90
C GLU A 246 26.96 -15.19 -24.79
N ARG A 247 25.66 -15.41 -25.07
CA ARG A 247 25.20 -16.48 -25.98
C ARG A 247 25.52 -16.25 -27.45
N GLN A 248 25.73 -15.01 -27.87
CA GLN A 248 26.15 -14.68 -29.24
C GLN A 248 27.66 -14.78 -29.42
N HIS A 249 28.42 -14.59 -28.33
CA HIS A 249 29.87 -14.72 -28.31
C HIS A 249 30.38 -16.15 -28.09
N ALA A 250 29.52 -17.07 -27.60
CA ALA A 250 29.79 -18.50 -27.42
C ALA A 250 29.43 -19.32 -28.66
#